data_AF-A0A961YFP3-F1
#
_entry.id   AF-A0A961YFP3-F1
#
_cell.length_a   1.000
_cell.length_b   1.000
_cell.length_c   1.000
_cell.angle_alpha   90.00
_cell.angle_beta   90.00
_cell.angle_gamma   90.00
#
_symmetry.space_group_name_H-M   'P 1'
#
loop_
_entity.id
_entity.type
_entity.pdbx_description
1 polymer ?
#
loop_
_entity_poly.entity_id
_entity_poly.type
_entity_poly.pdbx_seq_one_letter_code
_entity_poly.pdbx_strand_id
1 'polypeptide(L)'
;NNLDIHGVGTNVPGYEVAWNCYSRLISHDMKKLPNGVEYYDKDKFTPELAEDMKIGDMSATFKLRKDAKFSDGTPVTAADVINSFNLLKEKGSPAIGLALREVIKAEAPDDATVQYTFQGALVRDLPVILAGLPVLSKAYYDKKPFDETSLEPPLGSGPYLISDFKAGTYVTYKRRDDYWAKDLPVNRGRYNLDEIRFDSFRDRTAELEAIKSGGLDYREEFTSVDWATGYNVAAVKNGRLIRDTLPDANPSGAQGFFLNTRRDKFKDVRVREALDQAFDFEWSNKKLFYNLYTRTQSFFENSDMKATGKPSPQEVALLEPFKDKVPAGVFGEVYSPPVTDGSGNNRENLRKAFDLLKAAGWSIGPDRLQHNAKGETLDIEFLFFEDAFERIIQPYVENLRKIGVNATARRVDPAQYERRMKSFDFDVTVQRYVLRLTPGVELRGYWGSRSATMDGSQNLSGIADPVIDALIDKVTAAKSREELVTATRSIDRVLRGSHYWVPHWYKPVHNVAYWDKYSRPATNAKYDPGVLDTWWCDKAKADALTQKSAPGEATK
;
A
#
# COMPACT_ATOMS: atom_id res chain seq x y z
N ASN A 1 15.11 -13.68 -6.41
CA ASN A 1 13.91 -13.35 -7.22
C ASN A 1 12.90 -14.43 -6.96
N ASN A 2 12.07 -14.19 -5.95
CA ASN A 2 11.25 -15.18 -5.29
C ASN A 2 9.85 -15.17 -5.91
N LEU A 3 9.32 -16.35 -6.24
CA LEU A 3 7.92 -16.55 -6.63
C LEU A 3 7.01 -16.65 -5.39
N ASP A 4 7.57 -16.60 -4.18
CA ASP A 4 6.87 -16.34 -2.94
C ASP A 4 6.37 -14.90 -2.95
N ILE A 5 5.07 -14.76 -3.10
CA ILE A 5 4.32 -13.51 -3.22
C ILE A 5 4.30 -12.71 -1.91
N HIS A 6 4.89 -13.26 -0.85
CA HIS A 6 4.97 -12.63 0.45
C HIS A 6 6.39 -12.65 1.06
N GLY A 7 7.36 -13.25 0.37
CA GLY A 7 8.76 -13.29 0.80
C GLY A 7 9.39 -11.91 0.88
N VAL A 8 10.35 -11.75 1.80
CA VAL A 8 11.19 -10.54 1.84
C VAL A 8 12.04 -10.51 0.56
N GLY A 9 11.87 -9.47 -0.26
CA GLY A 9 12.59 -9.31 -1.53
C GLY A 9 11.80 -9.67 -2.80
N THR A 10 10.48 -9.89 -2.73
CA THR A 10 9.63 -10.09 -3.91
C THR A 10 9.46 -8.80 -4.70
N ASN A 11 9.82 -8.84 -5.99
CA ASN A 11 9.69 -7.71 -6.90
C ASN A 11 8.33 -7.73 -7.60
N VAL A 12 7.95 -6.60 -8.23
CA VAL A 12 6.68 -6.46 -8.97
C VAL A 12 6.42 -7.64 -9.93
N PRO A 13 7.41 -8.12 -10.72
CA PRO A 13 7.25 -9.34 -11.51
C PRO A 13 6.78 -10.57 -10.74
N GLY A 14 7.33 -10.85 -9.55
CA GLY A 14 6.91 -11.97 -8.71
C GLY A 14 5.50 -11.81 -8.13
N TYR A 15 5.10 -10.57 -7.83
CA TYR A 15 3.71 -10.24 -7.43
C TYR A 15 2.72 -10.52 -8.57
N GLU A 16 3.09 -10.21 -9.81
CA GLU A 16 2.23 -10.45 -10.98
C GLU A 16 2.05 -11.94 -11.30
N VAL A 17 3.01 -12.80 -10.95
CA VAL A 17 2.80 -14.26 -11.01
C VAL A 17 1.66 -14.68 -10.06
N ALA A 18 1.62 -14.12 -8.85
CA ALA A 18 0.55 -14.37 -7.87
C ALA A 18 -0.83 -14.14 -8.45
N TRP A 19 -0.94 -13.04 -9.20
CA TRP A 19 -2.22 -12.48 -9.59
C TRP A 19 -2.71 -13.06 -10.91
N ASN A 20 -1.79 -13.28 -11.85
CA ASN A 20 -2.12 -13.67 -13.23
C ASN A 20 -1.99 -15.17 -13.49
N CYS A 21 -1.18 -15.90 -12.72
CA CYS A 21 -0.96 -17.34 -12.94
C CYS A 21 -1.78 -18.26 -12.02
N TYR A 22 -2.34 -17.76 -10.91
CA TYR A 22 -3.11 -18.57 -9.96
C TYR A 22 -4.54 -18.09 -9.79
N SER A 23 -5.50 -19.01 -9.77
CA SER A 23 -6.89 -18.73 -9.38
C SER A 23 -7.05 -18.66 -7.86
N ARG A 24 -8.15 -18.02 -7.43
CA ARG A 24 -8.59 -17.86 -6.03
C ARG A 24 -10.01 -18.39 -5.87
N LEU A 25 -10.43 -18.65 -4.63
CA LEU A 25 -11.76 -19.19 -4.34
C LEU A 25 -12.88 -18.20 -4.70
N ILE A 26 -12.66 -16.91 -4.44
CA ILE A 26 -13.62 -15.85 -4.71
C ILE A 26 -12.99 -14.71 -5.51
N SER A 27 -13.85 -13.93 -6.14
CA SER A 27 -13.56 -12.65 -6.75
C SER A 27 -14.59 -11.62 -6.27
N HIS A 28 -14.74 -10.50 -6.97
CA HIS A 28 -15.74 -9.48 -6.64
C HIS A 28 -16.91 -9.50 -7.63
N ASP A 29 -18.14 -9.33 -7.12
CA ASP A 29 -19.35 -9.32 -7.92
C ASP A 29 -19.38 -8.13 -8.88
N MET A 30 -20.16 -8.22 -9.95
CA MET A 30 -20.37 -7.15 -10.92
C MET A 30 -21.73 -6.49 -10.69
N LYS A 31 -21.77 -5.19 -10.38
CA LYS A 31 -22.99 -4.37 -10.34
C LYS A 31 -23.04 -3.40 -11.51
N LYS A 32 -24.24 -3.12 -12.00
CA LYS A 32 -24.46 -2.10 -13.03
C LYS A 32 -24.66 -0.74 -12.35
N LEU A 33 -23.79 0.21 -12.64
CA LEU A 33 -23.92 1.59 -12.16
C LEU A 33 -25.11 2.29 -12.84
N PRO A 34 -25.62 3.41 -12.29
CA PRO A 34 -26.73 4.16 -12.88
C PRO A 34 -26.51 4.60 -14.34
N ASN A 35 -25.26 4.72 -14.77
CA ASN A 35 -24.87 5.02 -16.15
C ASN A 35 -24.83 3.80 -17.09
N GLY A 36 -25.26 2.63 -16.60
CA GLY A 36 -25.36 1.41 -17.39
C GLY A 36 -24.08 0.59 -17.51
N VAL A 37 -23.00 0.96 -16.82
CA VAL A 37 -21.71 0.24 -16.88
C VAL A 37 -21.60 -0.81 -15.78
N GLU A 38 -21.10 -1.99 -16.11
CA GLU A 38 -20.84 -3.07 -15.14
C GLU A 38 -19.54 -2.79 -14.36
N TYR A 39 -19.54 -3.05 -13.05
CA TYR A 39 -18.55 -2.57 -12.08
C TYR A 39 -18.33 -3.56 -10.93
N TYR A 40 -17.10 -3.74 -10.46
CA TYR A 40 -16.81 -4.58 -9.29
C TYR A 40 -17.38 -4.02 -7.99
N ASP A 41 -18.39 -4.67 -7.46
CA ASP A 41 -18.84 -4.41 -6.10
C ASP A 41 -17.81 -4.98 -5.11
N LYS A 42 -16.80 -4.17 -4.74
CA LYS A 42 -15.81 -4.59 -3.73
C LYS A 42 -16.44 -4.89 -2.36
N ASP A 43 -17.71 -4.57 -2.17
CA ASP A 43 -18.51 -4.90 -0.99
C ASP A 43 -19.23 -6.26 -1.12
N LYS A 44 -19.20 -6.89 -2.30
CA LYS A 44 -19.79 -8.21 -2.56
C LYS A 44 -18.79 -9.17 -3.20
N PHE A 45 -18.56 -10.28 -2.52
CA PHE A 45 -17.78 -11.36 -3.08
C PHE A 45 -18.63 -12.22 -4.00
N THR A 46 -18.08 -12.58 -5.16
CA THR A 46 -18.69 -13.57 -6.05
C THR A 46 -17.81 -14.81 -6.14
N PRO A 47 -18.38 -16.00 -6.28
CA PRO A 47 -17.60 -17.22 -6.46
C PRO A 47 -16.77 -17.19 -7.78
N GLU A 48 -15.48 -17.54 -7.71
CA GLU A 48 -14.62 -17.82 -8.89
C GLU A 48 -14.32 -19.32 -8.94
N LEU A 49 -13.24 -19.79 -8.29
CA LEU A 49 -12.93 -21.22 -8.18
C LEU A 49 -13.93 -21.96 -7.27
N ALA A 50 -14.42 -21.29 -6.23
CA ALA A 50 -15.62 -21.74 -5.55
C ALA A 50 -16.85 -21.45 -6.44
N GLU A 51 -17.86 -22.30 -6.42
CA GLU A 51 -19.20 -22.04 -6.94
C GLU A 51 -20.19 -21.65 -5.84
N ASP A 52 -19.89 -22.02 -4.58
CA ASP A 52 -20.72 -21.72 -3.41
C ASP A 52 -19.84 -21.52 -2.17
N MET A 53 -20.34 -20.70 -1.23
CA MET A 53 -19.68 -20.45 0.05
C MET A 53 -20.70 -20.38 1.19
N LYS A 54 -20.38 -21.03 2.31
CA LYS A 54 -21.14 -20.95 3.55
C LYS A 54 -20.23 -20.47 4.67
N ILE A 55 -20.49 -19.27 5.15
CA ILE A 55 -19.72 -18.66 6.25
C ILE A 55 -20.55 -18.76 7.53
N GLY A 56 -20.00 -19.42 8.54
CA GLY A 56 -20.55 -19.44 9.90
C GLY A 56 -19.66 -18.64 10.86
N ASP A 57 -20.09 -18.48 12.11
CA ASP A 57 -19.36 -17.67 13.10
C ASP A 57 -17.91 -18.11 13.30
N MET A 58 -17.66 -19.43 13.32
CA MET A 58 -16.35 -20.04 13.56
C MET A 58 -15.95 -21.03 12.46
N SER A 59 -16.51 -20.90 11.26
CA SER A 59 -16.19 -21.79 10.15
C SER A 59 -16.43 -21.14 8.79
N ALA A 60 -15.70 -21.60 7.78
CA ALA A 60 -15.98 -21.29 6.39
C ALA A 60 -15.95 -22.57 5.57
N THR A 61 -16.96 -22.76 4.72
CA THR A 61 -17.02 -23.86 3.77
C THR A 61 -17.10 -23.30 2.36
N PHE A 62 -16.26 -23.81 1.46
CA PHE A 62 -16.25 -23.47 0.05
C PHE A 62 -16.47 -24.72 -0.78
N LYS A 63 -17.34 -24.63 -1.78
CA LYS A 63 -17.56 -25.70 -2.74
C LYS A 63 -16.94 -25.32 -4.07
N LEU A 64 -16.02 -26.13 -4.57
CA LEU A 64 -15.25 -25.89 -5.78
C LEU A 64 -16.04 -26.27 -7.03
N ARG A 65 -15.73 -25.56 -8.11
CA ARG A 65 -16.16 -25.89 -9.47
C ARG A 65 -15.46 -27.16 -9.97
N LYS A 66 -16.22 -28.05 -10.59
CA LYS A 66 -15.70 -29.34 -11.10
C LYS A 66 -14.96 -29.22 -12.44
N ASP A 67 -15.15 -28.13 -13.16
CA ASP A 67 -14.52 -27.84 -14.45
C ASP A 67 -13.20 -27.06 -14.34
N ALA A 68 -12.80 -26.68 -13.11
CA ALA A 68 -11.56 -25.97 -12.87
C ALA A 68 -10.31 -26.83 -13.13
N LYS A 69 -9.34 -26.26 -13.85
CA LYS A 69 -8.13 -26.98 -14.28
C LYS A 69 -6.87 -26.13 -14.15
N PHE A 70 -5.77 -26.78 -13.80
CA PHE A 70 -4.42 -26.24 -13.97
C PHE A 70 -4.05 -26.16 -15.46
N SER A 71 -2.95 -25.47 -15.75
CA SER A 71 -2.43 -25.29 -17.12
C SER A 71 -1.88 -26.56 -17.78
N ASP A 72 -1.67 -27.63 -17.03
CA ASP A 72 -1.37 -28.97 -17.57
C ASP A 72 -2.63 -29.82 -17.84
N GLY A 73 -3.82 -29.26 -17.59
CA GLY A 73 -5.11 -29.93 -17.76
C GLY A 73 -5.57 -30.76 -16.56
N THR A 74 -4.76 -30.91 -15.51
CA THR A 74 -5.17 -31.61 -14.29
C THR A 74 -6.28 -30.84 -13.54
N PRO A 75 -7.24 -31.54 -12.90
CA PRO A 75 -8.32 -30.88 -12.18
C PRO A 75 -7.82 -30.17 -10.93
N VAL A 76 -8.43 -29.04 -10.58
CA VAL A 76 -8.22 -28.37 -9.30
C VAL A 76 -9.16 -29.00 -8.26
N THR A 77 -8.63 -29.45 -7.13
CA THR A 77 -9.38 -30.17 -6.09
C THR A 77 -9.28 -29.49 -4.72
N ALA A 78 -10.12 -29.91 -3.78
CA ALA A 78 -10.05 -29.45 -2.39
C ALA A 78 -8.71 -29.79 -1.72
N ALA A 79 -8.07 -30.89 -2.13
CA ALA A 79 -6.74 -31.25 -1.64
C ALA A 79 -5.67 -30.21 -2.03
N ASP A 80 -5.78 -29.59 -3.22
CA ASP A 80 -4.90 -28.50 -3.64
C ASP A 80 -5.08 -27.27 -2.77
N VAL A 81 -6.32 -26.91 -2.45
CA VAL A 81 -6.65 -25.77 -1.60
C VAL A 81 -6.13 -25.95 -0.18
N ILE A 82 -6.33 -27.12 0.42
CA ILE A 82 -5.83 -27.44 1.77
C ILE A 82 -4.30 -27.45 1.79
N ASN A 83 -3.66 -28.05 0.78
CA ASN A 83 -2.20 -28.06 0.68
C ASN A 83 -1.63 -26.65 0.54
N SER A 84 -2.26 -25.80 -0.29
CA SER A 84 -1.89 -24.40 -0.46
C SER A 84 -1.96 -23.63 0.85
N PHE A 85 -3.06 -23.77 1.59
CA PHE A 85 -3.22 -23.17 2.90
C PHE A 85 -2.11 -23.60 3.88
N ASN A 86 -1.81 -24.90 3.96
CA ASN A 86 -0.78 -25.41 4.85
C ASN A 86 0.62 -24.89 4.47
N LEU A 87 0.98 -24.96 3.18
CA LEU A 87 2.26 -24.43 2.68
C LEU A 87 2.42 -22.94 2.98
N LEU A 88 1.40 -22.13 2.70
CA LEU A 88 1.45 -20.69 2.94
C LEU A 88 1.49 -20.33 4.43
N LYS A 89 0.80 -21.11 5.27
CA LYS A 89 0.79 -20.91 6.72
C LYS A 89 2.12 -21.30 7.37
N GLU A 90 2.77 -22.36 6.90
CA GLU A 90 4.02 -22.88 7.46
C GLU A 90 5.26 -22.20 6.87
N LYS A 91 5.31 -22.07 5.55
CA LYS A 91 6.48 -21.67 4.77
C LYS A 91 6.33 -20.34 4.04
N GLY A 92 5.13 -19.77 4.00
CA GLY A 92 4.92 -18.43 3.48
C GLY A 92 5.46 -17.36 4.43
N SER A 93 5.20 -16.09 4.12
CA SER A 93 5.73 -15.01 4.95
C SER A 93 5.14 -15.00 6.37
N PRO A 94 5.89 -14.44 7.34
CA PRO A 94 5.41 -14.29 8.71
C PRO A 94 4.05 -13.56 8.81
N ALA A 95 3.75 -12.65 7.88
CA ALA A 95 2.49 -11.92 7.86
C ALA A 95 1.29 -12.83 7.52
N ILE A 96 1.47 -13.80 6.62
CA ILE A 96 0.43 -14.80 6.31
C ILE A 96 0.18 -15.69 7.52
N GLY A 97 1.24 -16.27 8.09
CA GLY A 97 1.13 -17.15 9.25
C GLY A 97 0.42 -16.47 10.42
N LEU A 98 0.74 -15.19 10.67
CA LEU A 98 0.08 -14.36 11.67
C LEU A 98 -1.41 -14.16 11.36
N ALA A 99 -1.77 -13.89 10.11
CA ALA A 99 -3.15 -13.70 9.67
C ALA A 99 -3.98 -15.00 9.77
N LEU A 100 -3.37 -16.16 9.56
CA LEU A 100 -4.03 -17.48 9.55
C LEU A 100 -3.97 -18.23 10.89
N ARG A 101 -3.43 -17.61 11.94
CA ARG A 101 -3.18 -18.29 13.24
C ARG A 101 -4.44 -18.83 13.91
N GLU A 102 -5.58 -18.19 13.68
CA GLU A 102 -6.88 -18.55 14.28
C GLU A 102 -7.62 -19.64 13.50
N VAL A 103 -7.09 -20.08 12.36
CA VAL A 103 -7.58 -21.27 11.65
C VAL A 103 -6.96 -22.51 12.29
N ILE A 104 -7.77 -23.30 13.00
CA ILE A 104 -7.29 -24.49 13.72
C ILE A 104 -7.41 -25.79 12.94
N LYS A 105 -8.28 -25.80 11.92
CA LYS A 105 -8.55 -26.98 11.12
C LYS A 105 -8.86 -26.58 9.69
N ALA A 106 -8.36 -27.37 8.76
CA ALA A 106 -8.61 -27.25 7.33
C ALA A 106 -8.78 -28.67 6.78
N GLU A 107 -9.94 -28.97 6.21
CA GLU A 107 -10.33 -30.32 5.79
C GLU A 107 -10.92 -30.32 4.38
N ALA A 108 -10.71 -31.42 3.67
CA ALA A 108 -11.35 -31.75 2.40
C ALA A 108 -12.20 -33.02 2.58
N PRO A 109 -13.47 -32.93 3.00
CA PRO A 109 -14.32 -34.11 3.17
C PRO A 109 -14.60 -34.85 1.85
N ASP A 110 -14.44 -34.16 0.71
CA ASP A 110 -14.48 -34.71 -0.64
C ASP A 110 -13.63 -33.83 -1.58
N ASP A 111 -13.51 -34.22 -2.86
CA ASP A 111 -12.66 -33.54 -3.85
C ASP A 111 -13.08 -32.10 -4.18
N ALA A 112 -14.30 -31.69 -3.84
CA ALA A 112 -14.86 -30.38 -4.17
C ALA A 112 -15.23 -29.55 -2.95
N THR A 113 -15.13 -30.06 -1.73
CA THR A 113 -15.52 -29.34 -0.52
C THR A 113 -14.30 -29.01 0.31
N VAL A 114 -14.15 -27.73 0.66
CA VAL A 114 -13.10 -27.23 1.55
C VAL A 114 -13.76 -26.69 2.81
N GLN A 115 -13.37 -27.17 3.98
CA GLN A 115 -13.91 -26.74 5.26
C GLN A 115 -12.81 -26.23 6.19
N TYR A 116 -12.98 -25.03 6.71
CA TYR A 116 -12.13 -24.44 7.72
C TYR A 116 -12.87 -24.27 9.04
N THR A 117 -12.15 -24.50 10.14
CA THR A 117 -12.63 -24.24 11.51
C THR A 117 -11.73 -23.21 12.15
N PHE A 118 -12.36 -22.23 12.80
CA PHE A 118 -11.69 -21.11 13.44
C PHE A 118 -11.74 -21.24 14.97
N GLN A 119 -10.86 -20.51 15.66
CA GLN A 119 -10.90 -20.27 17.10
C GLN A 119 -10.47 -18.83 17.39
N GLY A 120 -10.93 -18.26 18.50
CA GLY A 120 -10.50 -16.93 18.93
C GLY A 120 -11.45 -15.82 18.52
N ALA A 121 -10.93 -14.60 18.45
CA ALA A 121 -11.74 -13.37 18.36
C ALA A 121 -11.48 -12.55 17.09
N LEU A 122 -10.49 -12.94 16.29
CA LEU A 122 -10.03 -12.25 15.09
C LEU A 122 -10.44 -13.02 13.83
N VAL A 123 -11.64 -13.61 13.88
CA VAL A 123 -12.15 -14.53 12.84
C VAL A 123 -12.89 -13.84 11.71
N ARG A 124 -13.30 -12.57 11.89
CA ARG A 124 -14.11 -11.80 10.92
C ARG A 124 -13.51 -11.82 9.51
N ASP A 125 -12.21 -11.59 9.40
CA ASP A 125 -11.53 -11.43 8.12
C ASP A 125 -11.08 -12.77 7.51
N LEU A 126 -11.07 -13.85 8.30
CA LEU A 126 -10.53 -15.14 7.89
C LEU A 126 -11.20 -15.72 6.63
N PRO A 127 -12.54 -15.70 6.47
CA PRO A 127 -13.16 -16.20 5.25
C PRO A 127 -12.62 -15.54 3.98
N VAL A 128 -12.46 -14.22 4.00
CA VAL A 128 -11.97 -13.46 2.84
C VAL A 128 -10.47 -13.66 2.63
N ILE A 129 -9.70 -13.69 3.71
CA ILE A 129 -8.25 -13.97 3.63
C ILE A 129 -8.00 -15.34 3.03
N LEU A 130 -8.69 -16.39 3.53
CA LEU A 130 -8.60 -17.76 3.04
C LEU A 130 -9.00 -17.86 1.57
N ALA A 131 -10.10 -17.21 1.21
CA ALA A 131 -10.59 -17.24 -0.16
C ALA A 131 -9.71 -16.46 -1.15
N GLY A 132 -8.89 -15.52 -0.66
CA GLY A 132 -7.93 -14.76 -1.44
C GLY A 132 -6.54 -15.38 -1.58
N LEU A 133 -6.27 -16.52 -0.91
CA LEU A 133 -5.01 -17.24 -1.07
C LEU A 133 -4.91 -17.85 -2.47
N PRO A 134 -3.72 -17.85 -3.10
CA PRO A 134 -3.52 -18.55 -4.36
C PRO A 134 -3.69 -20.06 -4.17
N VAL A 135 -4.39 -20.72 -5.09
CA VAL A 135 -4.50 -22.19 -5.11
C VAL A 135 -3.36 -22.77 -5.95
N LEU A 136 -2.45 -23.43 -5.25
CA LEU A 136 -1.24 -24.09 -5.75
C LEU A 136 -1.51 -25.56 -6.04
N SER A 137 -0.93 -26.10 -7.11
CA SER A 137 -1.02 -27.54 -7.41
C SER A 137 -0.26 -28.36 -6.37
N LYS A 138 -0.98 -29.22 -5.64
CA LYS A 138 -0.37 -30.16 -4.70
C LYS A 138 0.62 -31.07 -5.40
N ALA A 139 0.24 -31.65 -6.54
CA ALA A 139 1.08 -32.57 -7.29
C ALA A 139 2.41 -31.94 -7.76
N TYR A 140 2.41 -30.62 -8.03
CA TYR A 140 3.61 -29.87 -8.37
C TYR A 140 4.51 -29.64 -7.15
N TYR A 141 3.96 -29.13 -6.05
CA TYR A 141 4.72 -28.78 -4.84
C TYR A 141 5.06 -29.97 -3.94
N ASP A 142 4.44 -31.14 -4.13
CA ASP A 142 4.91 -32.40 -3.53
C ASP A 142 6.30 -32.81 -4.05
N LYS A 143 6.65 -32.37 -5.27
CA LYS A 143 7.90 -32.73 -5.95
C LYS A 143 8.94 -31.61 -5.93
N LYS A 144 8.55 -30.42 -5.46
CA LYS A 144 9.37 -29.22 -5.57
C LYS A 144 9.35 -28.42 -4.27
N PRO A 145 10.53 -28.02 -3.76
CA PRO A 145 10.60 -27.23 -2.54
C PRO A 145 9.91 -25.87 -2.74
N PHE A 146 8.94 -25.57 -1.88
CA PHE A 146 8.19 -24.31 -1.91
C PHE A 146 9.03 -23.12 -1.43
N ASP A 147 9.90 -23.36 -0.45
CA ASP A 147 10.73 -22.38 0.26
C ASP A 147 12.10 -22.12 -0.39
N GLU A 148 12.35 -22.68 -1.57
CA GLU A 148 13.56 -22.45 -2.34
C GLU A 148 13.34 -21.50 -3.53
N THR A 149 14.38 -20.74 -3.87
CA THR A 149 14.34 -19.90 -5.08
C THR A 149 14.36 -20.79 -6.33
N SER A 150 13.36 -20.62 -7.19
CA SER A 150 13.28 -21.30 -8.47
C SER A 150 13.17 -20.30 -9.62
N LEU A 151 13.79 -20.64 -10.75
CA LEU A 151 13.60 -19.98 -12.04
C LEU A 151 12.66 -20.78 -12.94
N GLU A 152 12.13 -21.91 -12.47
CA GLU A 152 11.19 -22.69 -13.23
C GLU A 152 9.80 -22.04 -13.18
N PRO A 153 9.14 -21.83 -14.34
CA PRO A 153 7.77 -21.36 -14.38
C PRO A 153 6.85 -22.23 -13.49
N PRO A 154 6.07 -21.63 -12.58
CA PRO A 154 5.20 -22.42 -11.72
C PRO A 154 3.98 -22.93 -12.49
N LEU A 155 3.45 -24.08 -12.04
CA LEU A 155 2.17 -24.59 -12.52
C LEU A 155 1.02 -23.85 -11.83
N GLY A 156 0.20 -23.15 -12.62
CA GLY A 156 -0.94 -22.39 -12.13
C GLY A 156 -2.23 -22.65 -12.90
N SER A 157 -3.36 -22.20 -12.35
CA SER A 157 -4.72 -22.34 -12.90
C SER A 157 -5.30 -21.05 -13.48
N GLY A 158 -4.58 -19.93 -13.35
CA GLY A 158 -5.01 -18.60 -13.77
C GLY A 158 -5.01 -18.37 -15.30
N PRO A 159 -5.39 -17.15 -15.73
CA PRO A 159 -5.57 -16.78 -17.15
C PRO A 159 -4.28 -16.65 -17.95
N TYR A 160 -3.12 -16.50 -17.30
CA TYR A 160 -1.83 -16.39 -17.98
C TYR A 160 -0.84 -17.47 -17.52
N LEU A 161 0.15 -17.74 -18.37
CA LEU A 161 1.34 -18.52 -18.05
C LEU A 161 2.60 -17.70 -18.31
N ILE A 162 3.70 -18.02 -17.62
CA ILE A 162 5.01 -17.44 -17.96
C ILE A 162 5.48 -18.11 -19.26
N SER A 163 5.64 -17.30 -20.31
CA SER A 163 6.02 -17.76 -21.66
C SER A 163 7.52 -17.60 -21.94
N ASP A 164 8.12 -16.54 -21.41
CA ASP A 164 9.56 -16.27 -21.51
C ASP A 164 10.00 -15.38 -20.35
N PHE A 165 11.27 -15.47 -19.94
CA PHE A 165 11.85 -14.55 -18.97
C PHE A 165 13.38 -14.55 -19.04
N LYS A 166 13.96 -13.43 -18.62
CA LYS A 166 15.40 -13.32 -18.32
C LYS A 166 15.57 -12.68 -16.96
N ALA A 167 16.13 -13.44 -16.02
CA ALA A 167 16.28 -13.01 -14.62
C ALA A 167 16.94 -11.62 -14.51
N GLY A 168 16.29 -10.72 -13.77
CA GLY A 168 16.73 -9.33 -13.59
C GLY A 168 16.60 -8.43 -14.83
N THR A 169 16.03 -8.94 -15.93
CA THR A 169 15.79 -8.17 -17.16
C THR A 169 14.31 -8.10 -17.51
N TYR A 170 13.61 -9.23 -17.71
CA TYR A 170 12.19 -9.21 -18.06
C TYR A 170 11.46 -10.51 -17.69
N VAL A 171 10.13 -10.45 -17.62
CA VAL A 171 9.21 -11.60 -17.62
C VAL A 171 8.07 -11.33 -18.59
N THR A 172 7.67 -12.35 -19.36
CA THR A 172 6.60 -12.29 -20.35
C THR A 172 5.53 -13.31 -20.01
N TYR A 173 4.30 -12.83 -19.82
CA TYR A 173 3.11 -13.62 -19.60
C TYR A 173 2.33 -13.76 -20.91
N LYS A 174 1.84 -14.96 -21.20
CA LYS A 174 0.97 -15.23 -22.35
C LYS A 174 -0.39 -15.72 -21.88
N ARG A 175 -1.45 -15.18 -22.48
CA ARG A 175 -2.84 -15.58 -22.18
C ARG A 175 -3.09 -17.03 -22.60
N ARG A 176 -3.88 -17.73 -21.80
CA ARG A 176 -4.27 -19.12 -22.02
C ARG A 176 -5.59 -19.23 -22.77
N ASP A 177 -5.58 -19.87 -23.93
CA ASP A 177 -6.80 -20.20 -24.69
C ASP A 177 -7.69 -21.23 -23.96
N ASP A 178 -7.05 -22.07 -23.14
CA ASP A 178 -7.64 -23.14 -22.34
C ASP A 178 -8.05 -22.69 -20.92
N TYR A 179 -8.02 -21.38 -20.63
CA TYR A 179 -8.39 -20.87 -19.31
C TYR A 179 -9.82 -21.28 -18.93
N TRP A 180 -9.92 -22.12 -17.90
CA TRP A 180 -11.15 -22.79 -17.49
C TRP A 180 -12.28 -21.81 -17.13
N ALA A 181 -11.94 -20.61 -16.64
CA ALA A 181 -12.90 -19.62 -16.17
C ALA A 181 -13.15 -18.46 -17.16
N LYS A 182 -12.70 -18.55 -18.42
CA LYS A 182 -12.80 -17.46 -19.39
C LYS A 182 -14.24 -16.99 -19.66
N ASP A 183 -15.21 -17.91 -19.61
CA ASP A 183 -16.62 -17.64 -19.94
C ASP A 183 -17.48 -17.32 -18.70
N LEU A 184 -16.91 -17.41 -17.50
CA LEU A 184 -17.61 -17.07 -16.26
C LEU A 184 -18.02 -15.59 -16.26
N PRO A 185 -19.21 -15.23 -15.74
CA PRO A 185 -19.65 -13.83 -15.71
C PRO A 185 -18.63 -12.87 -15.10
N VAL A 186 -17.93 -13.30 -14.04
CA VAL A 186 -16.90 -12.49 -13.36
C VAL A 186 -15.66 -12.20 -14.20
N ASN A 187 -15.43 -12.95 -15.29
CA ASN A 187 -14.25 -12.83 -16.16
C ASN A 187 -14.54 -12.28 -17.56
N ARG A 188 -15.80 -12.03 -17.90
CA ARG A 188 -16.14 -11.42 -19.20
C ARG A 188 -15.59 -10.00 -19.28
N GLY A 189 -14.87 -9.70 -20.35
CA GLY A 189 -14.24 -8.39 -20.57
C GLY A 189 -12.95 -8.16 -19.78
N ARG A 190 -12.38 -9.21 -19.19
CA ARG A 190 -11.10 -9.21 -18.48
C ARG A 190 -10.03 -9.97 -19.22
N TYR A 191 -8.79 -9.76 -18.80
CA TYR A 191 -7.61 -10.46 -19.29
C TYR A 191 -7.52 -10.35 -20.83
N ASN A 192 -7.72 -9.14 -21.35
CA ASN A 192 -7.91 -8.94 -22.79
C ASN A 192 -6.58 -8.93 -23.59
N LEU A 193 -5.44 -8.80 -22.92
CA LEU A 193 -4.12 -8.77 -23.54
C LEU A 193 -3.63 -10.20 -23.83
N ASP A 194 -3.10 -10.45 -25.02
CA ASP A 194 -2.54 -11.76 -25.38
C ASP A 194 -1.16 -11.99 -24.74
N GLU A 195 -0.39 -10.92 -24.60
CA GLU A 195 0.95 -10.92 -24.03
C GLU A 195 1.11 -9.71 -23.11
N ILE A 196 1.71 -9.94 -21.93
CA ILE A 196 2.07 -8.90 -20.97
C ILE A 196 3.55 -9.08 -20.64
N ARG A 197 4.36 -8.06 -20.91
CA ARG A 197 5.79 -8.08 -20.61
C ARG A 197 6.15 -7.01 -19.58
N PHE A 198 6.87 -7.42 -18.56
CA PHE A 198 7.44 -6.52 -17.56
C PHE A 198 8.96 -6.47 -17.74
N ASP A 199 9.48 -5.30 -18.07
CA ASP A 199 10.92 -5.05 -18.12
C ASP A 199 11.41 -4.44 -16.79
N SER A 200 12.55 -4.94 -16.31
CA SER A 200 13.22 -4.48 -15.08
C SER A 200 14.24 -3.39 -15.40
N PHE A 201 14.07 -2.21 -14.81
CA PHE A 201 15.01 -1.10 -14.95
C PHE A 201 15.78 -0.87 -13.65
N ARG A 202 17.02 -0.38 -13.76
CA ARG A 202 17.86 -0.01 -12.61
C ARG A 202 17.38 1.26 -11.92
N ASP A 203 16.80 2.18 -12.69
CA ASP A 203 16.30 3.46 -12.22
C ASP A 203 15.13 3.96 -13.09
N ARG A 204 14.37 4.91 -12.54
CA ARG A 204 13.17 5.48 -13.19
C ARG A 204 13.48 6.38 -14.38
N THR A 205 14.71 6.87 -14.52
CA THR A 205 15.10 7.73 -15.66
C THR A 205 15.24 6.88 -16.91
N ALA A 206 15.88 5.70 -16.80
CA ALA A 206 15.96 4.75 -17.91
C ALA A 206 14.58 4.30 -18.39
N GLU A 207 13.67 4.00 -17.46
CA GLU A 207 12.28 3.66 -17.78
C GLU A 207 11.54 4.83 -18.48
N LEU A 208 11.88 6.08 -18.18
CA LEU A 208 11.24 7.27 -18.77
C LEU A 208 11.67 7.45 -20.23
N GLU A 209 12.96 7.22 -20.51
CA GLU A 209 13.46 7.23 -21.87
C GLU A 209 12.94 6.04 -22.69
N ALA A 210 12.69 4.89 -22.05
CA ALA A 210 12.10 3.73 -22.71
C ALA A 210 10.64 3.97 -23.16
N ILE A 211 9.78 4.57 -22.33
CA ILE A 211 8.40 4.91 -22.75
C ILE A 211 8.41 5.98 -23.87
N LYS A 212 9.30 6.97 -23.81
CA LYS A 212 9.41 8.03 -24.85
C LYS A 212 9.84 7.49 -26.20
N SER A 213 10.73 6.50 -26.21
CA SER A 213 11.29 5.90 -27.42
C SER A 213 10.43 4.76 -28.00
N GLY A 214 9.39 4.34 -27.29
CA GLY A 214 8.54 3.21 -27.69
C GLY A 214 9.07 1.84 -27.29
N GLY A 215 10.11 1.79 -26.44
CA GLY A 215 10.59 0.55 -25.82
C GLY A 215 9.68 0.05 -24.69
N LEU A 216 8.79 0.90 -24.19
CA LEU A 216 7.68 0.52 -23.31
C LEU A 216 6.37 1.02 -23.89
N ASP A 217 5.31 0.27 -23.59
CA ASP A 217 3.96 0.58 -24.05
C ASP A 217 3.13 1.37 -23.04
N TYR A 218 3.42 1.16 -21.76
CA TYR A 218 2.74 1.75 -20.62
C TYR A 218 3.75 1.99 -19.48
N ARG A 219 3.56 3.09 -18.75
CA ARG A 219 4.27 3.43 -17.52
C ARG A 219 3.33 4.17 -16.57
N GLU A 220 3.37 3.83 -15.28
CA GLU A 220 2.82 4.70 -14.23
C GLU A 220 3.93 5.63 -13.71
N GLU A 221 3.64 6.93 -13.65
CA GLU A 221 4.61 7.96 -13.26
C GLU A 221 4.48 8.34 -11.78
N PHE A 222 5.51 8.01 -11.00
CA PHE A 222 5.58 8.31 -9.56
C PHE A 222 6.45 9.52 -9.23
N THR A 223 7.19 10.07 -10.18
CA THR A 223 8.10 11.21 -9.98
C THR A 223 7.46 12.50 -10.48
N SER A 224 7.18 13.43 -9.55
CA SER A 224 6.48 14.70 -9.84
C SER A 224 7.20 15.58 -10.87
N VAL A 225 8.53 15.66 -10.82
CA VAL A 225 9.33 16.46 -11.78
C VAL A 225 9.27 15.87 -13.19
N ASP A 226 9.33 14.55 -13.31
CA ASP A 226 9.25 13.85 -14.59
C ASP A 226 7.86 14.03 -15.20
N TRP A 227 6.79 13.91 -14.39
CA TRP A 227 5.44 14.19 -14.87
C TRP A 227 5.27 15.61 -15.41
N ALA A 228 5.80 16.60 -14.67
CA ALA A 228 5.67 18.00 -15.01
C ALA A 228 6.48 18.39 -16.26
N THR A 229 7.71 17.87 -16.40
CA THR A 229 8.69 18.38 -17.37
C THR A 229 9.17 17.34 -18.38
N GLY A 230 9.20 16.06 -17.99
CA GLY A 230 9.79 14.97 -18.75
C GLY A 230 9.01 14.59 -20.01
N TYR A 231 7.69 14.82 -20.06
CA TYR A 231 6.83 14.39 -21.18
C TYR A 231 6.68 15.43 -22.30
N ASN A 232 7.51 16.48 -22.36
CA ASN A 232 7.52 17.47 -23.44
C ASN A 232 8.19 16.95 -24.73
N VAL A 233 7.67 15.85 -25.29
CA VAL A 233 8.23 15.17 -26.46
C VAL A 233 7.27 15.20 -27.65
N ALA A 234 7.78 14.99 -28.86
CA ALA A 234 6.98 15.01 -30.09
C ALA A 234 5.84 13.99 -30.05
N ALA A 235 6.09 12.77 -29.54
CA ALA A 235 5.09 11.72 -29.39
C ALA A 235 3.88 12.13 -28.54
N VAL A 236 4.08 12.96 -27.51
CA VAL A 236 2.96 13.50 -26.71
C VAL A 236 2.24 14.60 -27.48
N LYS A 237 2.98 15.51 -28.11
CA LYS A 237 2.42 16.64 -28.88
C LYS A 237 1.56 16.21 -30.07
N ASN A 238 1.88 15.09 -30.72
CA ASN A 238 1.13 14.54 -31.85
C ASN A 238 0.12 13.43 -31.43
N GLY A 239 -0.09 13.23 -30.13
CA GLY A 239 -1.07 12.29 -29.59
C GLY A 239 -0.72 10.81 -29.84
N ARG A 240 0.54 10.46 -30.09
CA ARG A 240 1.00 9.07 -30.18
C ARG A 240 1.26 8.45 -28.79
N LEU A 241 1.78 9.24 -27.86
CA LEU A 241 1.98 8.90 -26.46
C LEU A 241 0.99 9.71 -25.62
N ILE A 242 0.03 9.04 -24.99
CA ILE A 242 -1.00 9.67 -24.18
C ILE A 242 -0.47 9.85 -22.76
N ARG A 243 -0.69 11.05 -22.21
CA ARG A 243 -0.42 11.38 -20.81
C ARG A 243 -1.74 11.62 -20.11
N ASP A 244 -2.11 10.76 -19.18
CA ASP A 244 -3.44 10.71 -18.57
C ASP A 244 -3.37 10.62 -17.04
N THR A 245 -4.45 11.02 -16.37
CA THR A 245 -4.57 11.01 -14.91
C THR A 245 -5.86 10.32 -14.52
N LEU A 246 -5.75 9.18 -13.84
CA LEU A 246 -6.89 8.33 -13.46
C LEU A 246 -7.21 8.52 -11.98
N PRO A 247 -8.50 8.58 -11.58
CA PRO A 247 -8.87 8.68 -10.17
C PRO A 247 -8.38 7.48 -9.37
N ASP A 248 -7.88 7.74 -8.17
CA ASP A 248 -7.55 6.72 -7.17
C ASP A 248 -8.38 6.98 -5.91
N ALA A 249 -9.29 6.05 -5.60
CA ALA A 249 -10.08 6.09 -4.38
C ALA A 249 -9.58 5.12 -3.30
N ASN A 250 -8.42 4.50 -3.48
CA ASN A 250 -7.84 3.66 -2.44
C ASN A 250 -7.42 4.53 -1.23
N PRO A 251 -7.56 4.00 0.00
CA PRO A 251 -6.97 4.64 1.16
C PRO A 251 -5.49 4.86 0.89
N SER A 252 -5.05 6.12 0.89
CA SER A 252 -3.64 6.42 0.68
C SER A 252 -2.78 5.96 1.86
N GLY A 253 -3.42 5.76 3.00
CA GLY A 253 -2.79 5.39 4.26
C GLY A 253 -1.92 6.53 4.79
N ALA A 254 -0.81 6.14 5.40
CA ALA A 254 0.05 7.02 6.15
C ALA A 254 1.46 7.06 5.56
N GLN A 255 1.82 8.19 4.95
CA GLN A 255 3.23 8.49 4.65
C GLN A 255 3.70 9.65 5.52
N GLY A 256 4.88 9.52 6.10
CA GLY A 256 5.44 10.57 6.94
C GLY A 256 6.83 10.28 7.46
N PHE A 257 7.35 11.24 8.21
CA PHE A 257 8.49 11.06 9.10
C PHE A 257 8.00 10.46 10.41
N PHE A 258 8.33 9.20 10.68
CA PHE A 258 7.94 8.50 11.91
C PHE A 258 8.95 8.78 13.03
N LEU A 259 8.45 9.21 14.19
CA LEU A 259 9.25 9.63 15.33
C LEU A 259 9.39 8.47 16.33
N ASN A 260 10.62 8.02 16.60
CA ASN A 260 10.87 6.87 17.48
C ASN A 260 10.69 7.22 18.96
N THR A 261 9.50 7.02 19.54
CA THR A 261 9.21 7.39 20.94
C THR A 261 9.90 6.50 21.98
N ARG A 262 10.67 5.50 21.53
CA ARG A 262 11.62 4.77 22.37
C ARG A 262 12.78 5.68 22.82
N ARG A 263 13.09 6.73 22.05
CA ARG A 263 14.05 7.78 22.41
C ARG A 263 13.37 8.77 23.37
N ASP A 264 13.99 9.03 24.51
CA ASP A 264 13.41 9.88 25.57
C ASP A 264 13.00 11.28 25.08
N LYS A 265 13.79 11.87 24.16
CA LYS A 265 13.53 13.18 23.55
C LYS A 265 12.20 13.28 22.80
N PHE A 266 11.60 12.17 22.37
CA PHE A 266 10.33 12.14 21.67
C PHE A 266 9.14 11.69 22.53
N LYS A 267 9.33 11.47 23.83
CA LYS A 267 8.23 11.04 24.72
C LYS A 267 7.19 12.14 24.95
N ASP A 268 7.61 13.40 25.01
CA ASP A 268 6.70 14.53 25.18
C ASP A 268 5.98 14.86 23.86
N VAL A 269 4.64 14.87 23.90
CA VAL A 269 3.80 15.16 22.72
C VAL A 269 4.07 16.54 22.15
N ARG A 270 4.42 17.52 22.99
CA ARG A 270 4.69 18.90 22.56
C ARG A 270 5.97 19.00 21.75
N VAL A 271 6.98 18.16 22.05
CA VAL A 271 8.19 18.06 21.21
C VAL A 271 7.81 17.52 19.84
N ARG A 272 7.00 16.46 19.79
CA ARG A 272 6.56 15.87 18.52
C ARG A 272 5.71 16.82 17.69
N GLU A 273 4.80 17.55 18.33
CA GLU A 273 4.01 18.61 17.68
C GLU A 273 4.91 19.74 17.14
N ALA A 274 5.94 20.15 17.89
CA ALA A 274 6.90 21.16 17.43
C ALA A 274 7.63 20.74 16.15
N LEU A 275 7.91 19.44 15.98
CA LEU A 275 8.51 18.92 14.75
C LEU A 275 7.54 19.08 13.55
N ASP A 276 6.26 18.76 13.72
CA ASP A 276 5.26 18.95 12.65
C ASP A 276 5.13 20.43 12.24
N GLN A 277 5.19 21.35 13.21
CA GLN A 277 5.22 22.80 12.97
C GLN A 277 6.40 23.27 12.11
N ALA A 278 7.54 22.57 12.18
CA ALA A 278 8.74 22.95 11.42
C ALA A 278 8.74 22.46 9.97
N PHE A 279 7.84 21.54 9.58
CA PHE A 279 7.78 21.02 8.23
C PHE A 279 6.89 21.89 7.32
N ASP A 280 7.47 22.47 6.27
CA ASP A 280 6.78 23.36 5.32
C ASP A 280 6.32 22.58 4.08
N PHE A 281 5.07 22.10 4.11
CA PHE A 281 4.49 21.40 2.97
C PHE A 281 4.27 22.30 1.77
N GLU A 282 3.65 23.45 1.98
CA GLU A 282 3.21 24.30 0.88
C GLU A 282 4.43 24.75 0.08
N TRP A 283 5.56 25.03 0.74
CA TRP A 283 6.82 25.28 0.06
C TRP A 283 7.32 24.05 -0.69
N SER A 284 7.34 22.88 -0.06
CA SER A 284 7.80 21.63 -0.69
C SER A 284 6.96 21.28 -1.92
N ASN A 285 5.63 21.40 -1.82
CA ASN A 285 4.70 21.12 -2.90
C ASN A 285 4.90 22.08 -4.08
N LYS A 286 5.04 23.38 -3.78
CA LYS A 286 5.25 24.42 -4.78
C LYS A 286 6.62 24.33 -5.46
N LYS A 287 7.68 24.08 -4.71
CA LYS A 287 9.08 24.15 -5.19
C LYS A 287 9.61 22.82 -5.70
N LEU A 288 9.24 21.71 -5.08
CA LEU A 288 9.80 20.40 -5.37
C LEU A 288 8.83 19.52 -6.16
N PHE A 289 7.52 19.69 -5.95
CA PHE A 289 6.51 18.77 -6.46
C PHE A 289 5.56 19.35 -7.51
N TYR A 290 5.78 20.59 -7.95
CA TYR A 290 4.97 21.24 -9.00
C TYR A 290 3.47 21.28 -8.67
N ASN A 291 3.13 21.37 -7.37
CA ASN A 291 1.76 21.33 -6.85
C ASN A 291 0.98 20.06 -7.21
N LEU A 292 1.65 18.94 -7.45
CA LEU A 292 1.01 17.68 -7.84
C LEU A 292 0.48 16.85 -6.65
N TYR A 293 0.76 17.25 -5.41
CA TYR A 293 0.33 16.51 -4.22
C TYR A 293 -0.61 17.30 -3.32
N THR A 294 -1.32 16.56 -2.48
CA THR A 294 -2.16 17.08 -1.38
C THR A 294 -1.56 16.68 -0.05
N ARG A 295 -1.60 17.57 0.96
CA ARG A 295 -1.08 17.26 2.31
C ARG A 295 -1.87 16.09 2.91
N THR A 296 -1.15 15.11 3.44
CA THR A 296 -1.77 14.04 4.24
C THR A 296 -2.07 14.58 5.63
N GLN A 297 -3.29 14.35 6.11
CA GLN A 297 -3.76 14.81 7.42
C GLN A 297 -4.14 13.65 8.35
N SER A 298 -4.34 12.44 7.80
CA SER A 298 -4.96 11.30 8.50
C SER A 298 -4.23 10.00 8.25
N PHE A 299 -4.28 9.06 9.20
CA PHE A 299 -3.77 7.69 9.05
C PHE A 299 -4.59 6.94 7.99
N PHE A 300 -5.84 7.34 7.80
CA PHE A 300 -6.80 6.76 6.86
C PHE A 300 -7.12 7.74 5.71
N GLU A 301 -6.13 8.50 5.26
CA GLU A 301 -6.29 9.50 4.20
C GLU A 301 -6.89 8.90 2.92
N ASN A 302 -7.67 9.71 2.18
CA ASN A 302 -8.40 9.29 0.98
C ASN A 302 -9.44 8.17 1.23
N SER A 303 -10.09 8.17 2.39
CA SER A 303 -11.16 7.22 2.72
C SER A 303 -12.24 7.82 3.63
N ASP A 304 -13.37 7.13 3.75
CA ASP A 304 -14.46 7.44 4.69
C ASP A 304 -14.06 7.26 6.16
N MET A 305 -12.95 6.55 6.43
CA MET A 305 -12.38 6.29 7.76
C MET A 305 -11.53 7.47 8.28
N LYS A 306 -11.25 8.49 7.46
CA LYS A 306 -10.61 9.73 7.90
C LYS A 306 -11.53 10.48 8.87
N ALA A 307 -11.02 10.83 10.06
CA ALA A 307 -11.74 11.69 10.98
C ALA A 307 -11.77 13.14 10.47
N THR A 308 -12.93 13.80 10.58
CA THR A 308 -13.15 15.19 10.18
C THR A 308 -13.94 15.92 11.26
N GLY A 309 -13.67 17.22 11.44
CA GLY A 309 -14.39 18.06 12.40
C GLY A 309 -14.36 17.53 13.84
N LYS A 310 -15.43 17.82 14.60
CA LYS A 310 -15.71 17.26 15.93
C LYS A 310 -16.14 15.79 15.86
N PRO A 311 -15.93 14.98 16.93
CA PRO A 311 -16.39 13.60 16.96
C PRO A 311 -17.91 13.50 16.85
N SER A 312 -18.38 12.50 16.14
CA SER A 312 -19.80 12.12 16.13
C SER A 312 -20.24 11.60 17.51
N PRO A 313 -21.54 11.54 17.82
CA PRO A 313 -22.02 10.93 19.07
C PRO A 313 -21.52 9.49 19.28
N GLN A 314 -21.40 8.72 18.19
CA GLN A 314 -20.89 7.35 18.21
C GLN A 314 -19.38 7.31 18.51
N GLU A 315 -18.60 8.22 17.91
CA GLU A 315 -17.17 8.37 18.22
C GLU A 315 -16.95 8.80 19.68
N VAL A 316 -17.76 9.75 20.18
CA VAL A 316 -17.74 10.17 21.59
C VAL A 316 -18.05 9.00 22.52
N ALA A 317 -19.11 8.23 22.26
CA ALA A 317 -19.46 7.07 23.07
C ALA A 317 -18.33 6.03 23.14
N LEU A 318 -17.57 5.86 22.04
CA LEU A 318 -16.42 4.95 22.00
C LEU A 318 -15.20 5.49 22.76
N LEU A 319 -15.00 6.81 22.75
CA LEU A 319 -13.84 7.48 23.34
C LEU A 319 -14.03 7.87 24.82
N GLU A 320 -15.27 8.07 25.28
CA GLU A 320 -15.59 8.50 26.65
C GLU A 320 -14.91 7.64 27.74
N PRO A 321 -14.85 6.29 27.64
CA PRO A 321 -14.15 5.47 28.62
C PRO A 321 -12.64 5.77 28.74
N PHE A 322 -12.07 6.47 27.76
CA PHE A 322 -10.65 6.79 27.65
C PHE A 322 -10.36 8.29 27.80
N LYS A 323 -11.33 9.12 28.20
CA LYS A 323 -11.18 10.59 28.15
C LYS A 323 -9.95 11.15 28.87
N ASP A 324 -9.55 10.54 29.97
CA ASP A 324 -8.39 10.96 30.77
C ASP A 324 -7.07 10.33 30.28
N LYS A 325 -7.13 9.49 29.24
CA LYS A 325 -6.01 8.74 28.67
C LYS A 325 -5.69 9.12 27.23
N VAL A 326 -6.52 9.95 26.60
CA VAL A 326 -6.32 10.44 25.23
C VAL A 326 -5.79 11.88 25.24
N PRO A 327 -5.14 12.33 24.16
CA PRO A 327 -4.75 13.74 24.02
C PRO A 327 -5.95 14.70 24.18
N ALA A 328 -5.73 15.86 24.82
CA ALA A 328 -6.80 16.80 25.20
C ALA A 328 -7.68 17.29 24.02
N GLY A 329 -7.15 17.29 22.79
CA GLY A 329 -7.88 17.71 21.59
C GLY A 329 -8.80 16.65 20.98
N VAL A 330 -8.79 15.40 21.47
CA VAL A 330 -9.50 14.27 20.81
C VAL A 330 -11.02 14.47 20.75
N PHE A 331 -11.62 15.13 21.75
CA PHE A 331 -13.06 15.45 21.77
C PHE A 331 -13.42 16.76 21.06
N GLY A 332 -12.43 17.51 20.59
CA GLY A 332 -12.59 18.77 19.88
C GLY A 332 -12.51 18.61 18.36
N GLU A 333 -12.12 19.70 17.70
CA GLU A 333 -11.73 19.65 16.28
C GLU A 333 -10.52 18.73 16.11
N VAL A 334 -10.61 17.80 15.16
CA VAL A 334 -9.50 16.86 14.91
C VAL A 334 -8.24 17.61 14.47
N TYR A 335 -7.10 17.24 15.04
CA TYR A 335 -5.81 17.83 14.70
C TYR A 335 -5.53 17.74 13.20
N SER A 336 -5.20 18.87 12.57
CA SER A 336 -4.74 18.92 11.19
C SER A 336 -3.34 19.53 11.14
N PRO A 337 -2.44 19.01 10.30
CA PRO A 337 -1.10 19.57 10.15
C PRO A 337 -1.13 21.05 9.77
N PRO A 338 -0.11 21.82 10.15
CA PRO A 338 -0.08 23.25 9.92
C PRO A 338 0.07 23.56 8.42
N VAL A 339 -0.50 24.69 8.02
CA VAL A 339 -0.48 25.21 6.65
C VAL A 339 0.34 26.50 6.65
N THR A 340 1.27 26.65 5.71
CA THR A 340 2.04 27.87 5.48
C THR A 340 1.55 28.60 4.21
N ASP A 341 2.12 29.76 3.90
CA ASP A 341 1.89 30.47 2.63
C ASP A 341 2.72 29.91 1.44
N GLY A 342 3.55 28.90 1.69
CA GLY A 342 4.45 28.29 0.71
C GLY A 342 5.58 29.21 0.22
N SER A 343 5.85 30.32 0.91
CA SER A 343 6.98 31.22 0.61
C SER A 343 8.33 30.64 1.05
N GLY A 344 8.32 29.74 2.04
CA GLY A 344 9.51 29.26 2.76
C GLY A 344 9.88 30.13 3.96
N ASN A 345 9.14 31.22 4.21
CA ASN A 345 9.26 32.05 5.40
C ASN A 345 8.22 31.64 6.47
N ASN A 346 8.38 30.44 7.02
CA ASN A 346 7.45 29.85 8.00
C ASN A 346 7.66 30.35 9.45
N ARG A 347 8.00 31.63 9.63
CA ARG A 347 8.38 32.21 10.94
C ARG A 347 7.33 32.01 12.03
N GLU A 348 6.04 32.12 11.70
CA GLU A 348 4.96 31.94 12.66
C GLU A 348 4.91 30.50 13.19
N ASN A 349 5.04 29.51 12.30
CA ASN A 349 5.04 28.10 12.69
C ASN A 349 6.32 27.75 13.47
N LEU A 350 7.48 28.27 13.06
CA LEU A 350 8.73 28.09 13.80
C LEU A 350 8.67 28.72 15.21
N ARG A 351 7.95 29.84 15.37
CA ARG A 351 7.71 30.43 16.69
C ARG A 351 6.83 29.51 17.55
N LYS A 352 5.75 28.95 17.00
CA LYS A 352 4.91 27.96 17.69
C LYS A 352 5.72 26.72 18.10
N ALA A 353 6.54 26.20 17.19
CA ALA A 353 7.45 25.09 17.46
C ALA A 353 8.39 25.42 18.63
N PHE A 354 8.99 26.61 18.62
CA PHE A 354 9.86 27.08 19.69
C PHE A 354 9.14 27.17 21.05
N ASP A 355 7.94 27.74 21.07
CA ASP A 355 7.14 27.89 22.29
C ASP A 355 6.70 26.51 22.85
N LEU A 356 6.40 25.55 21.98
CA LEU A 356 6.11 24.16 22.35
C LEU A 356 7.33 23.46 22.96
N LEU A 357 8.52 23.61 22.35
CA LEU A 357 9.78 23.08 22.90
C LEU A 357 10.06 23.69 24.29
N LYS A 358 9.86 25.00 24.44
CA LYS A 358 9.98 25.69 25.73
C LYS A 358 9.03 25.14 26.77
N ALA A 359 7.76 24.95 26.42
CA ALA A 359 6.77 24.36 27.32
C ALA A 359 7.12 22.91 27.71
N ALA A 360 7.82 22.18 26.83
CA ALA A 360 8.35 20.84 27.08
C ALA A 360 9.66 20.82 27.88
N GLY A 361 10.17 21.98 28.34
CA GLY A 361 11.36 22.06 29.16
C GLY A 361 12.68 22.14 28.39
N TRP A 362 12.63 22.45 27.09
CA TRP A 362 13.80 22.75 26.29
C TRP A 362 14.08 24.26 26.28
N SER A 363 15.36 24.63 26.35
CA SER A 363 15.76 26.05 26.37
C SER A 363 17.00 26.27 25.54
N ILE A 364 17.12 27.45 24.91
CA ILE A 364 18.28 27.77 24.09
C ILE A 364 19.51 28.06 24.98
N GLY A 365 20.58 27.30 24.73
CA GLY A 365 21.89 27.49 25.32
C GLY A 365 22.75 28.56 24.61
N PRO A 366 23.96 28.82 25.13
CA PRO A 366 24.88 29.81 24.54
C PRO A 366 25.38 29.42 23.14
N ASP A 367 25.36 28.14 22.80
CA ASP A 367 25.67 27.58 21.48
C ASP A 367 24.50 27.70 20.48
N ARG A 368 23.38 28.31 20.91
CA ARG A 368 22.12 28.44 20.17
C ARG A 368 21.38 27.14 19.91
N LEU A 369 21.70 26.06 20.64
CA LEU A 369 20.98 24.79 20.58
C LEU A 369 19.97 24.67 21.72
N GLN A 370 18.97 23.81 21.53
CA GLN A 370 17.99 23.47 22.55
C GLN A 370 18.60 22.48 23.55
N HIS A 371 18.60 22.81 24.83
CA HIS A 371 19.03 21.94 25.92
C HIS A 371 17.87 21.58 26.84
N ASN A 372 17.87 20.33 27.31
CA ASN A 372 16.99 19.91 28.39
C ASN A 372 17.56 20.31 29.78
N ALA A 373 16.83 19.97 30.84
CA ALA A 373 17.26 20.23 32.23
C ALA A 373 18.57 19.55 32.66
N LYS A 374 19.05 18.54 31.91
CA LYS A 374 20.34 17.86 32.14
C LYS A 374 21.50 18.50 31.36
N GLY A 375 21.22 19.52 30.53
CA GLY A 375 22.20 20.15 29.65
C GLY A 375 22.46 19.39 28.34
N GLU A 376 21.70 18.34 28.04
CA GLU A 376 21.82 17.57 26.79
C GLU A 376 21.13 18.32 25.64
N THR A 377 21.74 18.32 24.46
CA THR A 377 21.19 18.95 23.26
C THR A 377 20.07 18.13 22.63
N LEU A 378 19.10 18.81 21.99
CA LEU A 378 18.07 18.16 21.18
C LEU A 378 18.64 17.76 19.81
N ASP A 379 19.36 16.65 19.77
CA ASP A 379 19.91 16.08 18.55
C ASP A 379 18.86 15.24 17.82
N ILE A 380 18.75 15.32 16.49
CA ILE A 380 17.83 14.48 15.70
C ILE A 380 18.50 14.01 14.40
N GLU A 381 18.67 12.70 14.24
CA GLU A 381 19.11 12.08 12.98
C GLU A 381 17.91 11.61 12.12
N PHE A 382 17.81 12.10 10.89
CA PHE A 382 16.91 11.56 9.87
C PHE A 382 17.60 10.46 9.07
N LEU A 383 17.19 9.21 9.26
CA LEU A 383 17.71 8.04 8.56
C LEU A 383 16.89 7.77 7.28
N PHE A 384 17.55 7.59 6.15
CA PHE A 384 16.92 7.24 4.87
C PHE A 384 17.92 6.55 3.93
N PHE A 385 17.44 5.98 2.82
CA PHE A 385 18.28 5.34 1.80
C PHE A 385 18.02 5.85 0.38
N GLU A 386 16.86 6.46 0.11
CA GLU A 386 16.49 6.96 -1.23
C GLU A 386 16.98 8.39 -1.49
N ASP A 387 17.70 8.60 -2.58
CA ASP A 387 18.25 9.90 -3.00
C ASP A 387 17.16 10.95 -3.21
N ALA A 388 15.99 10.53 -3.68
CA ALA A 388 14.84 11.40 -3.93
C ALA A 388 14.32 12.12 -2.67
N PHE A 389 14.58 11.56 -1.47
CA PHE A 389 14.17 12.15 -0.19
C PHE A 389 15.16 13.19 0.34
N GLU A 390 16.40 13.20 -0.11
CA GLU A 390 17.41 14.15 0.39
C GLU A 390 16.98 15.60 0.16
N ARG A 391 16.49 15.92 -1.04
CA ARG A 391 15.97 17.26 -1.39
C ARG A 391 14.75 17.71 -0.57
N ILE A 392 14.08 16.78 0.11
CA ILE A 392 12.91 17.04 0.97
C ILE A 392 13.36 17.20 2.42
N ILE A 393 14.26 16.33 2.89
CA ILE A 393 14.73 16.32 4.28
C ILE A 393 15.60 17.54 4.57
N GLN A 394 16.47 17.96 3.64
CA GLN A 394 17.41 19.06 3.90
C GLN A 394 16.70 20.40 4.25
N PRO A 395 15.69 20.87 3.50
CA PRO A 395 14.92 22.06 3.89
C PRO A 395 14.23 21.93 5.26
N TYR A 396 13.77 20.72 5.61
CA TYR A 396 13.16 20.46 6.92
C TYR A 396 14.20 20.52 8.04
N VAL A 397 15.38 19.93 7.84
CA VAL A 397 16.54 20.05 8.75
C VAL A 397 16.94 21.51 8.95
N GLU A 398 16.98 22.32 7.90
CA GLU A 398 17.26 23.75 8.00
C GLU A 398 16.22 24.49 8.86
N ASN A 399 14.94 24.16 8.71
CA ASN A 399 13.88 24.73 9.55
C ASN A 399 14.00 24.32 11.02
N LEU A 400 14.35 23.07 11.30
CA LEU A 400 14.62 22.58 12.66
C LEU A 400 15.83 23.30 13.30
N ARG A 401 16.89 23.54 12.54
CA ARG A 401 18.06 24.29 13.02
C ARG A 401 17.73 25.74 13.38
N LYS A 402 16.80 26.39 12.67
CA LYS A 402 16.35 27.76 13.00
C LYS A 402 15.72 27.87 14.39
N ILE A 403 15.18 26.78 14.93
CA ILE A 403 14.61 26.71 16.29
C ILE A 403 15.55 26.04 17.30
N GLY A 404 16.83 25.85 16.95
CA GLY A 404 17.87 25.33 17.82
C GLY A 404 17.93 23.80 17.94
N VAL A 405 17.19 23.04 17.11
CA VAL A 405 17.34 21.58 17.06
C VAL A 405 18.60 21.23 16.27
N ASN A 406 19.45 20.38 16.83
CA ASN A 406 20.65 19.87 16.17
C ASN A 406 20.28 18.71 15.23
N ALA A 407 19.63 19.04 14.12
CA ALA A 407 19.13 18.08 13.14
C ALA A 407 20.19 17.73 12.08
N THR A 408 20.25 16.46 11.68
CA THR A 408 21.10 15.94 10.61
C THR A 408 20.34 14.98 9.70
N ALA A 409 20.76 14.89 8.44
CA ALA A 409 20.23 13.93 7.47
C ALA A 409 21.31 12.90 7.16
N ARG A 410 20.99 11.61 7.28
CA ARG A 410 21.91 10.51 7.08
C ARG A 410 21.36 9.50 6.08
N ARG A 411 21.91 9.56 4.86
CA ARG A 411 21.71 8.53 3.84
C ARG A 411 22.65 7.35 4.10
N VAL A 412 22.13 6.14 4.05
CA VAL A 412 22.90 4.89 4.17
C VAL A 412 22.55 3.93 3.03
N ASP A 413 23.35 2.88 2.84
CA ASP A 413 23.00 1.83 1.88
C ASP A 413 21.78 1.00 2.36
N PRO A 414 21.04 0.36 1.43
CA PRO A 414 19.83 -0.39 1.79
C PRO A 414 20.03 -1.49 2.84
N ALA A 415 21.18 -2.19 2.85
CA ALA A 415 21.44 -3.26 3.80
C ALA A 415 21.72 -2.71 5.21
N GLN A 416 22.43 -1.58 5.30
CA GLN A 416 22.56 -0.85 6.56
C GLN A 416 21.22 -0.29 7.04
N TYR A 417 20.42 0.28 6.14
CA TYR A 417 19.08 0.78 6.46
C TYR A 417 18.19 -0.31 7.05
N GLU A 418 18.06 -1.45 6.37
CA GLU A 418 17.26 -2.59 6.82
C GLU A 418 17.70 -3.08 8.20
N ARG A 419 19.02 -3.21 8.42
CA ARG A 419 19.57 -3.62 9.72
C ARG A 419 19.18 -2.66 10.84
N ARG A 420 19.33 -1.35 10.63
CA ARG A 420 18.98 -0.33 11.64
C ARG A 420 17.48 -0.26 11.87
N MET A 421 16.68 -0.40 10.82
CA MET A 421 15.22 -0.46 10.93
C MET A 421 14.76 -1.67 11.74
N LYS A 422 15.39 -2.83 11.55
CA LYS A 422 15.06 -4.06 12.28
C LYS A 422 15.20 -3.91 13.80
N SER A 423 16.23 -3.20 14.28
CA SER A 423 16.46 -2.97 15.71
C SER A 423 15.95 -1.61 16.21
N PHE A 424 15.15 -0.89 15.42
CA PHE A 424 14.68 0.47 15.70
C PHE A 424 15.81 1.47 16.04
N ASP A 425 16.99 1.30 15.45
CA ASP A 425 18.14 2.19 15.63
C ASP A 425 18.06 3.42 14.72
N PHE A 426 17.12 4.30 15.00
CA PHE A 426 16.96 5.60 14.36
C PHE A 426 16.30 6.59 15.33
N ASP A 427 16.35 7.87 15.00
CA ASP A 427 15.52 8.89 15.65
C ASP A 427 14.24 9.11 14.82
N VAL A 428 14.44 9.45 13.55
CA VAL A 428 13.37 9.69 12.59
C VAL A 428 13.65 8.93 11.31
N THR A 429 12.63 8.30 10.74
CA THR A 429 12.74 7.59 9.48
C THR A 429 11.52 7.85 8.60
N VAL A 430 11.62 7.53 7.31
CA VAL A 430 10.53 7.68 6.34
C VAL A 430 9.91 6.31 6.06
N GLN A 431 8.58 6.26 6.05
CA GLN A 431 7.86 5.08 5.60
C GLN A 431 6.51 5.47 4.98
N ARG A 432 5.98 4.57 4.15
CA ARG A 432 4.57 4.58 3.73
C ARG A 432 3.88 3.31 4.24
N TYR A 433 2.79 3.48 4.98
CA TYR A 433 1.85 2.40 5.28
C TYR A 433 0.72 2.44 4.26
N VAL A 434 0.48 1.30 3.61
CA VAL A 434 -0.66 1.10 2.71
C VAL A 434 -1.77 0.48 3.52
N LEU A 435 -2.89 1.18 3.65
CA LEU A 435 -4.05 0.67 4.38
C LEU A 435 -5.07 0.03 3.46
N ARG A 436 -5.79 -0.95 3.99
CA ARG A 436 -6.87 -1.65 3.31
C ARG A 436 -8.15 -0.82 3.36
N LEU A 437 -9.06 -1.09 2.42
CA LEU A 437 -10.44 -0.55 2.45
C LEU A 437 -11.19 -0.96 3.71
N THR A 438 -10.92 -2.17 4.20
CA THR A 438 -11.49 -2.73 5.42
C THR A 438 -10.32 -3.14 6.32
N PRO A 439 -9.81 -2.22 7.15
CA PRO A 439 -8.72 -2.53 8.05
C PRO A 439 -9.13 -3.53 9.12
N GLY A 440 -8.16 -4.29 9.60
CA GLY A 440 -8.35 -5.37 10.55
C GLY A 440 -7.12 -5.59 11.43
N VAL A 441 -6.76 -6.86 11.63
CA VAL A 441 -5.69 -7.26 12.57
C VAL A 441 -4.33 -6.69 12.20
N GLU A 442 -4.08 -6.33 10.94
CA GLU A 442 -2.82 -5.75 10.49
C GLU A 442 -2.51 -4.42 11.18
N LEU A 443 -3.52 -3.68 11.66
CA LEU A 443 -3.32 -2.46 12.44
C LEU A 443 -2.48 -2.70 13.71
N ARG A 444 -2.52 -3.92 14.27
CA ARG A 444 -1.65 -4.29 15.41
C ARG A 444 -0.18 -4.32 15.05
N GLY A 445 0.16 -4.60 13.78
CA GLY A 445 1.52 -4.56 13.27
C GLY A 445 2.04 -3.13 13.09
N TYR A 446 1.15 -2.16 12.83
CA TYR A 446 1.50 -0.75 12.70
C TYR A 446 1.52 -0.02 14.05
N TRP A 447 0.53 -0.23 14.93
CA TRP A 447 0.31 0.63 16.10
C TRP A 447 0.01 -0.13 17.40
N GLY A 448 -0.07 -1.46 17.38
CA GLY A 448 -0.40 -2.24 18.58
C GLY A 448 0.80 -2.35 19.54
N SER A 449 0.56 -2.29 20.86
CA SER A 449 1.66 -2.17 21.85
C SER A 449 2.66 -3.32 21.81
N ARG A 450 2.20 -4.55 21.52
CA ARG A 450 3.10 -5.72 21.41
C ARG A 450 4.14 -5.53 20.31
N SER A 451 3.78 -4.90 19.21
CA SER A 451 4.69 -4.68 18.08
C SER A 451 5.77 -3.63 18.38
N ALA A 452 5.57 -2.76 19.37
CA ALA A 452 6.52 -1.70 19.71
C ALA A 452 7.91 -2.22 20.10
N THR A 453 8.02 -3.45 20.60
CA THR A 453 9.28 -4.06 21.00
C THR A 453 9.67 -5.27 20.16
N MET A 454 8.94 -5.54 19.07
CA MET A 454 9.24 -6.68 18.20
C MET A 454 10.19 -6.24 17.09
N ASP A 455 11.38 -6.82 17.04
CA ASP A 455 12.36 -6.54 15.99
C ASP A 455 11.76 -6.69 14.58
N GLY A 456 11.97 -5.68 13.75
CA GLY A 456 11.49 -5.63 12.38
C GLY A 456 9.98 -5.40 12.23
N SER A 457 9.25 -5.10 13.31
CA SER A 457 7.83 -4.74 13.20
C SER A 457 7.65 -3.41 12.48
N GLN A 458 6.44 -3.18 11.97
CA GLN A 458 6.07 -1.93 11.29
C GLN A 458 5.63 -0.83 12.27
N ASN A 459 5.75 -1.03 13.58
CA ASN A 459 5.48 0.00 14.58
C ASN A 459 6.71 0.88 14.79
N LEU A 460 7.00 1.69 13.78
CA LEU A 460 8.22 2.49 13.72
C LEU A 460 8.30 3.52 14.84
N SER A 461 7.17 4.14 15.20
CA SER A 461 7.14 5.12 16.28
C SER A 461 7.22 4.49 17.67
N GLY A 462 7.09 3.17 17.81
CA GLY A 462 7.14 2.50 19.12
C GLY A 462 5.90 2.78 19.98
N ILE A 463 4.73 2.87 19.33
CA ILE A 463 3.45 3.13 19.98
C ILE A 463 3.11 1.97 20.91
N ALA A 464 3.01 2.27 22.19
CA ALA A 464 2.58 1.35 23.23
C ALA A 464 1.48 2.01 24.08
N ASP A 465 0.30 2.15 23.49
CA ASP A 465 -0.85 2.84 24.08
C ASP A 465 -2.04 1.86 24.23
N PRO A 466 -2.50 1.59 25.47
CA PRO A 466 -3.61 0.68 25.70
C PRO A 466 -4.94 1.18 25.13
N VAL A 467 -5.12 2.49 24.92
CA VAL A 467 -6.30 3.05 24.25
C VAL A 467 -6.28 2.67 22.76
N ILE A 468 -5.13 2.82 22.09
CA ILE A 468 -4.99 2.43 20.69
C ILE A 468 -5.22 0.92 20.55
N ASP A 469 -4.67 0.09 21.44
CA ASP A 469 -4.95 -1.36 21.44
C ASP A 469 -6.45 -1.68 21.57
N ALA A 470 -7.13 -1.04 22.52
CA ALA A 470 -8.55 -1.25 22.75
C ALA A 470 -9.42 -0.79 21.56
N LEU A 471 -9.03 0.32 20.91
CA LEU A 471 -9.73 0.79 19.71
C LEU A 471 -9.46 -0.11 18.50
N ILE A 472 -8.25 -0.68 18.36
CA ILE A 472 -7.97 -1.71 17.35
C ILE A 472 -8.87 -2.93 17.57
N ASP A 473 -9.12 -3.34 18.82
CA ASP A 473 -10.07 -4.42 19.11
C ASP A 473 -11.48 -4.10 18.61
N LYS A 474 -11.92 -2.83 18.74
CA LYS A 474 -13.22 -2.38 18.19
C LYS A 474 -13.24 -2.43 16.67
N VAL A 475 -12.15 -2.06 15.99
CA VAL A 475 -12.02 -2.20 14.54
C VAL A 475 -12.14 -3.66 14.12
N THR A 476 -11.45 -4.58 14.80
CA THR A 476 -11.48 -6.01 14.44
C THR A 476 -12.80 -6.69 14.78
N ALA A 477 -13.51 -6.20 15.80
CA ALA A 477 -14.80 -6.74 16.22
C ALA A 477 -16.00 -6.11 15.48
N ALA A 478 -15.78 -5.08 14.67
CA ALA A 478 -16.85 -4.39 13.94
C ALA A 478 -17.60 -5.34 13.01
N LYS A 479 -18.94 -5.33 13.11
CA LYS A 479 -19.87 -6.18 12.33
C LYS A 479 -20.53 -5.43 11.17
N SER A 480 -20.34 -4.13 11.09
CA SER A 480 -20.88 -3.28 10.02
C SER A 480 -19.86 -2.25 9.54
N ARG A 481 -20.09 -1.69 8.35
CA ARG A 481 -19.25 -0.58 7.83
C ARG A 481 -19.32 0.65 8.74
N GLU A 482 -20.49 0.93 9.32
CA GLU A 482 -20.68 2.06 10.23
C GLU A 482 -19.85 1.91 11.52
N GLU A 483 -19.87 0.71 12.13
CA GLU A 483 -19.05 0.41 13.31
C GLU A 483 -17.56 0.52 13.01
N LEU A 484 -17.13 -0.01 11.85
CA LEU A 484 -15.73 0.06 11.40
C LEU A 484 -15.28 1.51 11.19
N VAL A 485 -16.08 2.31 10.49
CA VAL A 485 -15.79 3.74 10.24
C VAL A 485 -15.75 4.51 11.56
N THR A 486 -16.68 4.25 12.48
CA THR A 486 -16.68 4.87 13.81
C THR A 486 -15.39 4.54 14.56
N ALA A 487 -15.03 3.25 14.64
CA ALA A 487 -13.84 2.81 15.36
C ALA A 487 -12.54 3.36 14.74
N THR A 488 -12.41 3.31 13.41
CA THR A 488 -11.24 3.83 12.70
C THR A 488 -11.10 5.35 12.83
N ARG A 489 -12.19 6.12 12.77
CA ARG A 489 -12.17 7.56 13.04
C ARG A 489 -11.75 7.87 14.48
N SER A 490 -12.22 7.09 15.45
CA SER A 490 -11.78 7.24 16.85
C SER A 490 -10.27 6.97 16.99
N ILE A 491 -9.72 5.93 16.34
CA ILE A 491 -8.28 5.68 16.30
C ILE A 491 -7.54 6.85 15.63
N ASP A 492 -8.02 7.32 14.48
CA ASP A 492 -7.40 8.41 13.72
C ASP A 492 -7.25 9.67 14.58
N ARG A 493 -8.28 10.03 15.35
CA ARG A 493 -8.24 11.17 16.28
C ARG A 493 -7.14 11.03 17.33
N VAL A 494 -7.06 9.86 17.97
CA VAL A 494 -6.07 9.59 19.02
C VAL A 494 -4.66 9.62 18.42
N LEU A 495 -4.44 8.93 17.30
CA LEU A 495 -3.14 8.89 16.65
C LEU A 495 -2.66 10.28 16.18
N ARG A 496 -3.56 11.08 15.59
CA ARG A 496 -3.26 12.46 15.13
C ARG A 496 -2.96 13.37 16.31
N GLY A 497 -3.77 13.32 17.37
CA GLY A 497 -3.54 14.08 18.59
C GLY A 497 -2.29 13.66 19.37
N SER A 498 -1.74 12.47 19.08
CA SER A 498 -0.50 11.98 19.70
C SER A 498 0.76 12.31 18.90
N HIS A 499 0.66 12.88 17.70
CA HIS A 499 1.80 13.34 16.89
C HIS A 499 2.92 12.29 16.72
N TYR A 500 2.59 11.02 16.47
CA TYR A 500 3.61 9.97 16.27
C TYR A 500 4.38 10.08 14.95
N TRP A 501 3.92 10.93 14.05
CA TRP A 501 4.55 11.22 12.77
C TRP A 501 4.62 12.73 12.54
N VAL A 502 5.32 13.13 11.48
CA VAL A 502 5.06 14.36 10.72
C VAL A 502 4.56 13.95 9.33
N PRO A 503 3.30 14.21 8.97
CA PRO A 503 2.74 13.60 7.76
C PRO A 503 3.27 14.28 6.50
N HIS A 504 3.45 13.47 5.47
CA HIS A 504 3.85 13.93 4.14
C HIS A 504 2.60 14.32 3.33
N TRP A 505 2.39 13.62 2.22
CA TRP A 505 1.45 13.98 1.18
C TRP A 505 0.96 12.74 0.46
N TYR A 506 -0.06 12.93 -0.35
CA TYR A 506 -0.61 11.89 -1.20
C TYR A 506 -1.09 12.48 -2.52
N LYS A 507 -1.48 11.59 -3.43
CA LYS A 507 -2.07 11.94 -4.71
C LYS A 507 -3.28 11.04 -4.94
N PRO A 508 -4.51 11.57 -5.04
CA PRO A 508 -5.73 10.76 -5.25
C PRO A 508 -5.91 10.36 -6.72
N VAL A 509 -4.81 10.18 -7.45
CA VAL A 509 -4.82 9.88 -8.87
C VAL A 509 -3.55 9.14 -9.34
N HIS A 510 -3.71 8.17 -10.23
CA HIS A 510 -2.64 7.53 -10.98
C HIS A 510 -2.23 8.39 -12.17
N ASN A 511 -0.95 8.73 -12.30
CA ASN A 511 -0.42 9.35 -13.52
C ASN A 511 0.06 8.25 -14.44
N VAL A 512 -0.46 8.18 -15.65
CA VAL A 512 -0.11 7.12 -16.59
C VAL A 512 0.32 7.70 -17.93
N ALA A 513 1.32 7.08 -18.53
CA ALA A 513 1.76 7.35 -19.89
C ALA A 513 1.66 6.05 -20.70
N TYR A 514 0.98 6.09 -21.85
CA TYR A 514 0.81 4.91 -22.69
C TYR A 514 0.68 5.28 -24.16
N TRP A 515 1.23 4.43 -25.04
CA TRP A 515 1.08 4.63 -26.47
C TRP A 515 -0.39 4.44 -26.87
N ASP A 516 -0.90 5.27 -27.79
CA ASP A 516 -2.30 5.28 -28.22
C ASP A 516 -2.62 4.08 -29.11
N LYS A 517 -2.57 2.90 -28.51
CA LYS A 517 -2.97 1.59 -29.06
C LYS A 517 -3.88 0.83 -28.10
N TYR A 518 -4.16 1.40 -26.93
CA TYR A 518 -5.04 0.82 -25.93
C TYR A 518 -6.37 1.57 -25.84
N SER A 519 -7.41 0.80 -25.57
CA SER A 519 -8.73 1.28 -25.18
C SER A 519 -9.11 0.62 -23.84
N ARG A 520 -10.06 1.23 -23.13
CA ARG A 520 -10.51 0.81 -21.81
C ARG A 520 -12.00 1.06 -21.63
N PRO A 521 -12.67 0.45 -20.64
CA PRO A 521 -14.08 0.71 -20.38
C PRO A 521 -14.34 2.21 -20.12
N ALA A 522 -15.51 2.70 -20.52
CA ALA A 522 -15.87 4.11 -20.33
C ALA A 522 -15.95 4.54 -18.85
N THR A 523 -16.16 3.59 -17.93
CA THR A 523 -16.06 3.80 -16.48
C THR A 523 -14.96 2.92 -15.93
N ASN A 524 -13.94 3.53 -15.32
CA ASN A 524 -12.87 2.80 -14.65
C ASN A 524 -13.38 2.18 -13.35
N ALA A 525 -12.73 1.09 -12.91
CA ALA A 525 -12.92 0.61 -11.55
C ALA A 525 -12.48 1.70 -10.56
N LYS A 526 -13.24 1.84 -9.46
CA LYS A 526 -13.07 2.93 -8.47
C LYS A 526 -11.70 2.88 -7.78
N TYR A 527 -11.16 1.67 -7.65
CA TYR A 527 -10.02 1.35 -6.81
C TYR A 527 -8.91 0.65 -7.62
N ASP A 528 -9.00 0.64 -8.94
CA ASP A 528 -8.00 0.01 -9.82
C ASP A 528 -8.01 0.68 -11.21
N PRO A 529 -6.86 1.08 -11.77
CA PRO A 529 -6.81 1.67 -13.11
C PRO A 529 -7.17 0.70 -14.24
N GLY A 530 -7.15 -0.61 -13.98
CA GLY A 530 -7.64 -1.67 -14.86
C GLY A 530 -6.69 -2.08 -15.99
N VAL A 531 -5.44 -1.62 -15.98
CA VAL A 531 -4.52 -1.69 -17.13
C VAL A 531 -4.21 -3.12 -17.56
N LEU A 532 -3.95 -4.02 -16.62
CA LEU A 532 -3.66 -5.43 -16.90
C LEU A 532 -4.92 -6.29 -16.99
N ASP A 533 -6.06 -5.73 -16.60
CA ASP A 533 -7.30 -6.47 -16.39
C ASP A 533 -8.31 -6.18 -17.50
N THR A 534 -8.80 -4.94 -17.56
CA THR A 534 -9.95 -4.56 -18.39
C THR A 534 -9.58 -3.75 -19.63
N TRP A 535 -8.34 -3.27 -19.75
CA TRP A 535 -7.88 -2.61 -20.97
C TRP A 535 -7.66 -3.64 -22.08
N TRP A 536 -7.76 -3.21 -23.34
CA TRP A 536 -7.48 -4.05 -24.51
C TRP A 536 -6.67 -3.29 -25.56
N CYS A 537 -5.95 -4.04 -26.39
CA CYS A 537 -5.30 -3.48 -27.58
C CYS A 537 -6.37 -3.18 -28.63
N ASP A 538 -6.52 -1.90 -28.99
CA ASP A 538 -7.47 -1.43 -29.99
C ASP A 538 -6.79 -1.44 -31.36
N LYS A 539 -7.25 -2.36 -32.22
CA LYS A 539 -6.64 -2.58 -33.54
C LYS A 539 -6.61 -1.30 -34.39
N ALA A 540 -7.68 -0.52 -34.39
CA ALA A 540 -7.73 0.69 -35.22
C ALA A 540 -6.73 1.75 -34.74
N LYS A 541 -6.60 1.90 -33.41
CA LYS A 541 -5.60 2.78 -32.82
C LYS A 541 -4.17 2.29 -33.07
N ALA A 542 -3.92 0.99 -32.88
CA ALA A 542 -2.62 0.38 -33.12
C ALA A 542 -2.17 0.57 -34.58
N ASP A 543 -3.06 0.32 -35.55
CA ASP A 543 -2.78 0.49 -36.98
C ASP A 543 -2.48 1.97 -37.31
N ALA A 544 -3.24 2.90 -36.73
CA ALA A 544 -3.01 4.35 -36.89
C ALA A 544 -1.67 4.79 -36.29
N LEU A 545 -1.24 4.18 -35.18
CA LEU A 545 0.04 4.49 -34.54
C LEU A 545 1.22 4.07 -35.41
N THR A 546 1.13 2.92 -36.08
CA THR A 546 2.16 2.45 -37.04
C THR A 546 2.26 3.37 -38.25
N GLN A 547 1.13 3.85 -38.79
CA GLN A 547 1.10 4.78 -39.93
C GLN A 547 1.72 6.15 -39.60
N LYS A 548 1.49 6.67 -38.39
CA LYS A 548 2.12 7.91 -37.91
C LYS A 548 3.63 7.79 -37.66
N SER A 549 4.19 6.58 -37.73
CA SER A 549 5.59 6.28 -37.43
C SER A 549 6.47 6.03 -38.67
N ALA A 550 5.92 6.09 -39.89
CA ALA A 550 6.63 5.96 -41.17
C ALA A 550 7.15 7.33 -41.69
N PRO A 551 8.21 7.39 -42.52
CA PRO A 551 9.49 8.04 -42.15
C PRO A 551 9.55 9.54 -42.46
N GLY A 552 9.72 10.33 -41.38
CA GLY A 552 10.26 11.69 -41.41
C GLY A 552 11.23 12.00 -40.26
N GLU A 553 11.42 11.08 -39.31
CA GLU A 553 12.28 11.25 -38.11
C GLU A 553 13.57 10.40 -38.21
N ALA A 554 14.09 10.18 -39.42
CA ALA A 554 15.47 9.76 -39.60
C ALA A 554 16.36 11.02 -39.59
N THR A 555 17.03 11.24 -38.45
CA THR A 555 18.31 11.94 -38.31
C THR A 555 18.46 13.32 -39.00
N LYS A 556 18.42 14.38 -38.21
CA LYS A 556 19.34 15.52 -38.35
C LYS A 556 19.80 16.01 -37.00
#